data_AF-A0AAJ4XSH0-F1
#
_entry.id   AF-A0AAJ4XSH0-F1
#
_cell.length_a   1.000
_cell.length_b   1.000
_cell.length_c   1.000
_cell.angle_alpha   90.00
_cell.angle_beta   90.00
_cell.angle_gamma   90.00
#
_symmetry.space_group_name_H-M   'P 1'
#
loop_
_entity.id
_entity.type
_entity.pdbx_description
1 polymer ?
#
loop_
_entity_poly.entity_id
_entity_poly.type
_entity_poly.pdbx_seq_one_letter_code
_entity_poly.pdbx_strand_id
1 'polypeptide(L)'
;MLVFYAVPLVSLFLCAAGSVAYLLWAALRRPSRQVRWAVIGAGVAVLGYAGAVAYGLAFTDPVQVCGQKTLDNDFPLVRVRVDAFPPDVTCQWTDSGTYGPSHPTALGTWVI
;
A
#
# COMPACT_ATOMS: atom_id res chain seq x y z
N MET A 1 1.88 -11.86 -13.73
CA MET A 1 1.37 -12.79 -12.69
C MET A 1 2.19 -12.75 -11.39
N LEU A 2 3.53 -12.74 -11.43
CA LEU A 2 4.38 -12.61 -10.22
C LEU A 2 4.06 -11.37 -9.36
N VAL A 3 3.77 -10.24 -10.00
CA VAL A 3 3.41 -8.96 -9.39
C VAL A 3 2.17 -9.03 -8.49
N PHE A 4 1.11 -9.73 -8.93
CA PHE A 4 -0.10 -9.92 -8.12
C PHE A 4 0.17 -10.68 -6.80
N TYR A 5 1.20 -11.52 -6.79
CA TYR A 5 1.61 -12.27 -5.60
C TYR A 5 2.71 -11.58 -4.79
N ALA A 6 3.34 -10.51 -5.32
CA ALA A 6 4.43 -9.82 -4.64
C ALA A 6 3.97 -9.20 -3.32
N VAL A 7 2.86 -8.46 -3.33
CA VAL A 7 2.28 -7.85 -2.13
C VAL A 7 1.92 -8.88 -1.05
N PRO A 8 1.17 -9.97 -1.33
CA PRO A 8 0.87 -10.97 -0.31
C PRO A 8 2.11 -11.75 0.15
N LEU A 9 3.08 -12.03 -0.73
CA LEU A 9 4.33 -12.71 -0.36
C LEU A 9 5.21 -11.85 0.55
N VAL A 10 5.39 -10.57 0.20
CA VAL A 10 6.14 -9.62 1.04
C VAL A 10 5.45 -9.45 2.39
N SER A 11 4.11 -9.33 2.40
CA SER A 11 3.34 -9.24 3.64
C SER A 11 3.52 -10.48 4.51
N LEU A 12 3.43 -11.68 3.93
CA LEU A 12 3.67 -12.94 4.65
C LEU A 12 5.09 -13.02 5.22
N PHE A 13 6.10 -12.66 4.43
CA PHE A 13 7.49 -12.65 4.85
C PHE A 13 7.72 -11.71 6.04
N LEU A 14 7.18 -10.49 5.96
CA LEU A 14 7.28 -9.51 7.05
C LEU A 14 6.55 -9.98 8.32
N CYS A 15 5.35 -10.56 8.17
CA CYS A 15 4.62 -11.14 9.28
C CYS A 15 5.38 -12.30 9.93
N ALA A 16 5.98 -13.18 9.14
CA ALA A 16 6.78 -14.29 9.63
C ALA A 16 8.02 -13.79 10.38
N ALA A 17 8.78 -12.87 9.79
CA ALA A 17 9.96 -12.27 10.42
C ALA A 17 9.61 -11.57 11.75
N GLY A 18 8.54 -10.78 11.78
CA GLY A 18 8.04 -10.12 12.99
C GLY A 18 7.59 -11.12 14.06
N SER A 19 6.92 -12.21 13.66
CA SER A 19 6.49 -13.27 14.57
C SER A 19 7.68 -14.00 15.20
N VAL A 20 8.71 -14.34 14.41
CA VAL A 20 9.95 -14.96 14.90
C VAL A 20 10.65 -14.04 15.90
N ALA A 21 10.82 -12.77 15.56
CA ALA A 21 11.43 -11.79 16.46
C ALA A 21 10.66 -11.65 17.78
N TYR A 22 9.32 -11.59 17.71
CA TYR A 22 8.46 -11.54 18.88
C TYR A 22 8.56 -12.80 19.76
N LEU A 23 8.56 -13.99 19.15
CA LEU A 23 8.69 -15.26 19.87
C LEU A 23 10.05 -15.39 20.55
N LEU A 24 11.13 -15.00 19.87
CA LEU A 24 12.48 -14.96 20.45
C LEU A 24 12.53 -14.00 21.64
N TRP A 25 11.99 -12.78 21.49
CA TRP A 25 11.91 -11.82 22.59
C TRP A 25 11.09 -12.35 23.77
N ALA A 26 9.94 -12.96 23.51
CA ALA A 26 9.06 -13.51 24.54
C ALA A 26 9.69 -14.71 25.27
N ALA A 27 10.45 -15.54 24.57
CA ALA A 27 11.19 -16.67 25.14
C ALA A 27 12.33 -16.20 26.04
N LEU A 28 13.09 -15.19 25.59
CA LEU A 28 14.24 -14.65 26.34
C LEU A 28 13.83 -13.83 27.56
N ARG A 29 12.81 -12.97 27.43
CA ARG A 29 12.44 -12.01 28.47
C ARG A 29 11.34 -12.50 29.42
N ARG A 30 10.65 -13.59 29.06
CA ARG A 30 9.47 -14.13 29.77
C ARG A 30 8.52 -13.03 30.30
N PRO A 31 8.05 -12.12 29.44
CA PRO A 31 7.26 -10.97 29.85
C PRO A 31 5.87 -11.39 30.35
N SER A 32 5.31 -10.59 31.27
CA SER A 32 3.95 -10.77 31.75
C SER A 32 2.93 -10.60 30.61
N ARG A 33 1.71 -11.11 30.82
CA ARG A 33 0.63 -11.05 29.82
C ARG A 33 0.29 -9.60 29.42
N GLN A 34 0.33 -8.67 30.36
CA GLN A 34 0.07 -7.25 30.10
C GLN A 34 1.11 -6.63 29.16
N VAL A 35 2.40 -6.91 29.39
CA VAL A 35 3.49 -6.39 28.55
C VAL A 35 3.40 -6.95 27.13
N ARG A 36 3.04 -8.23 26.99
CA ARG A 36 2.80 -8.85 25.68
C ARG A 36 1.70 -8.13 24.89
N TRP A 37 0.56 -7.87 25.51
CA TRP A 37 -0.54 -7.14 24.88
C TRP A 37 -0.18 -5.69 24.55
N ALA A 38 0.59 -5.02 25.40
CA ALA A 38 1.07 -3.67 25.14
C ALA A 38 1.95 -3.63 23.87
N VAL A 39 2.87 -4.58 23.71
CA VAL A 39 3.73 -4.68 22.53
C VAL A 39 2.91 -4.96 21.26
N ILE A 40 1.97 -5.89 21.31
CA ILE A 40 1.09 -6.18 20.17
C ILE A 40 0.25 -4.95 19.82
N GLY A 41 -0.38 -4.32 20.82
CA GLY A 41 -1.19 -3.12 20.63
C GLY A 41 -0.40 -1.96 20.05
N ALA A 42 0.82 -1.73 20.54
CA ALA A 42 1.72 -0.72 19.98
C ALA A 42 2.09 -1.02 18.53
N GLY A 43 2.40 -2.28 18.20
CA GLY A 43 2.67 -2.69 16.82
C GLY A 43 1.50 -2.44 15.88
N VAL A 44 0.28 -2.81 16.30
CA VAL A 44 -0.95 -2.55 15.54
C VAL A 44 -1.19 -1.06 15.36
N ALA A 45 -0.97 -0.23 16.40
CA ALA A 45 -1.14 1.21 16.31
C ALA A 45 -0.15 1.86 15.33
N VAL A 46 1.12 1.42 15.33
CA VAL A 46 2.13 1.90 14.38
C VAL A 46 1.76 1.53 12.95
N LEU A 47 1.32 0.28 12.71
CA LEU A 47 0.87 -0.17 11.39
C LEU A 47 -0.37 0.61 10.93
N GLY A 48 -1.34 0.84 11.83
CA GLY A 48 -2.52 1.64 11.55
C GLY A 48 -2.18 3.09 11.20
N TYR A 49 -1.26 3.71 11.95
CA TYR A 49 -0.78 5.06 11.67
C TYR A 49 -0.04 5.13 10.32
N ALA A 50 0.87 4.19 10.05
CA ALA A 50 1.59 4.15 8.78
C ALA A 50 0.63 3.99 7.58
N GLY A 51 -0.37 3.12 7.71
CA GLY A 51 -1.43 2.97 6.71
C GLY A 51 -2.24 4.24 6.51
N ALA A 52 -2.66 4.90 7.60
CA ALA A 52 -3.40 6.15 7.55
C ALA A 52 -2.57 7.30 6.93
N VAL A 53 -1.26 7.37 7.20
CA VAL A 53 -0.36 8.36 6.61
C VAL A 53 -0.14 8.09 5.13
N ALA A 54 0.18 6.85 4.74
CA ALA A 54 0.36 6.49 3.33
C ALA A 54 -0.92 6.79 2.52
N TYR A 55 -2.07 6.48 3.10
CA TYR A 55 -3.37 6.81 2.55
C TYR A 55 -3.61 8.33 2.46
N GLY A 56 -3.38 9.07 3.54
CA GLY A 56 -3.55 10.52 3.57
C GLY A 56 -2.64 11.24 2.57
N LEU A 57 -1.40 10.79 2.43
CA LEU A 57 -0.45 11.32 1.45
C LEU A 57 -0.92 11.07 0.01
N ALA A 58 -1.55 9.92 -0.27
CA ALA A 58 -2.14 9.65 -1.58
C ALA A 58 -3.29 10.62 -1.93
N PHE A 59 -3.98 11.16 -0.91
CA PHE A 59 -5.03 12.18 -1.08
C PHE A 59 -4.49 13.59 -1.21
N THR A 60 -3.32 13.89 -0.65
CA THR A 60 -2.73 15.25 -0.72
C THR A 60 -2.18 15.57 -2.10
N ASP A 61 -1.66 14.58 -2.83
CA ASP A 61 -1.19 14.76 -4.21
C ASP A 61 -1.61 13.59 -5.11
N PRO A 62 -2.90 13.54 -5.49
CA PRO A 62 -3.44 12.43 -6.26
C PRO A 62 -2.94 12.45 -7.71
N VAL A 63 -2.47 13.60 -8.20
CA VAL A 63 -1.84 13.75 -9.52
C VAL A 63 -0.49 13.05 -9.53
N GLN A 64 0.32 13.22 -8.49
CA GLN A 64 1.59 12.50 -8.37
C GLN A 64 1.38 10.98 -8.30
N VAL A 65 0.37 10.50 -7.57
CA VAL A 65 0.02 9.06 -7.52
C VAL A 65 -0.33 8.52 -8.90
N CYS A 66 -1.15 9.23 -9.67
CA CYS A 66 -1.48 8.84 -11.04
C CYS A 66 -0.31 8.97 -12.00
N GLY A 67 0.55 9.98 -11.81
CA GLY A 67 1.76 10.21 -12.61
C GLY A 67 2.82 9.13 -12.41
N GLN A 68 2.96 8.58 -11.21
CA GLN A 68 3.85 7.44 -10.95
C GLN A 68 3.41 6.16 -11.68
N LYS A 69 2.13 6.02 -12.02
CA LYS A 69 1.62 4.87 -12.78
C LYS A 69 1.94 4.97 -14.28
N THR A 70 2.22 6.16 -14.79
CA THR A 70 2.55 6.39 -16.20
C THR A 70 3.95 7.00 -16.29
N LEU A 71 4.97 6.14 -16.35
CA LEU A 71 6.34 6.59 -16.66
C LEU A 71 6.48 7.14 -18.09
N ASP A 72 5.46 6.92 -18.95
CA ASP A 72 5.47 7.38 -20.34
C ASP A 72 4.54 8.57 -20.57
N ASN A 73 5.00 9.50 -21.42
CA ASN A 73 4.21 10.67 -21.83
C ASN A 73 3.21 10.35 -22.97
N ASP A 74 3.19 9.10 -23.44
CA ASP A 74 2.32 8.66 -24.54
C ASP A 74 0.83 8.80 -24.22
N PHE A 75 0.47 8.69 -22.94
CA PHE A 75 -0.91 8.81 -22.47
C PHE A 75 -0.99 9.85 -21.34
N PRO A 76 -1.10 11.15 -21.65
CA PRO A 76 -1.13 12.17 -20.61
C PRO A 76 -2.38 12.05 -19.74
N LEU A 77 -2.21 12.35 -18.46
CA LEU A 77 -3.28 12.35 -17.47
C LEU A 77 -4.26 13.51 -17.75
N VAL A 78 -5.53 13.18 -17.96
CA VAL A 78 -6.59 14.13 -18.31
C VAL A 78 -7.42 14.50 -17.09
N ARG A 79 -7.70 13.54 -16.20
CA ARG A 79 -8.49 13.77 -15.00
C ARG A 79 -8.07 12.82 -13.89
N VAL A 80 -8.08 13.36 -12.67
CA VAL A 80 -7.99 12.57 -11.44
C VAL A 80 -9.28 12.78 -10.67
N ARG A 81 -9.89 11.68 -10.25
CA ARG A 81 -11.05 11.70 -9.36
C ARG A 81 -10.64 11.08 -8.04
N VAL A 82 -11.00 11.76 -6.96
CA VAL A 82 -10.73 11.31 -5.60
C VAL A 82 -12.07 11.20 -4.90
N ASP A 83 -12.44 9.99 -4.51
CA ASP A 83 -13.64 9.72 -3.74
C ASP A 83 -13.22 9.49 -2.27
N ALA A 84 -13.75 10.32 -1.37
CA ALA A 84 -13.39 10.25 0.05
C ALA A 84 -14.00 9.04 0.77
N PHE A 85 -15.14 8.51 0.27
CA PHE A 85 -15.77 7.32 0.83
C PHE A 85 -16.70 6.60 -0.17
N PRO A 86 -16.46 5.29 -0.46
CA PRO A 86 -15.29 4.52 -0.07
C PRO A 86 -14.02 5.15 -0.67
N PRO A 87 -12.89 5.08 0.06
CA PRO A 87 -11.68 5.77 -0.33
C PRO A 87 -11.12 5.23 -1.65
N ASP A 88 -11.13 6.02 -2.72
CA ASP A 88 -10.60 5.63 -4.03
C ASP A 88 -9.96 6.80 -4.80
N VAL A 89 -8.93 6.49 -5.58
CA VAL A 89 -8.28 7.44 -6.49
C VAL A 89 -8.34 6.85 -7.90
N THR A 90 -9.20 7.45 -8.72
CA THR A 90 -9.39 7.05 -10.11
C THR A 90 -8.57 7.94 -11.04
N CYS A 91 -7.70 7.34 -11.85
CA CYS A 91 -6.87 8.03 -12.82
C CYS A 91 -7.47 7.89 -14.23
N GLN A 92 -7.60 8.99 -14.96
CA GLN A 92 -8.08 8.98 -16.35
C GLN A 92 -7.02 9.62 -17.25
N TRP A 93 -6.51 8.82 -18.18
CA TRP A 93 -5.59 9.20 -19.25
C TRP A 93 -6.34 9.37 -20.58
N THR A 94 -5.65 9.89 -21.60
CA THR A 94 -6.24 10.15 -22.92
C THR A 94 -6.87 8.92 -23.58
N ASP A 95 -6.35 7.73 -23.30
CA ASP A 95 -6.82 6.44 -23.82
C ASP A 95 -7.82 5.73 -22.90
N SER A 96 -8.15 6.32 -21.75
CA SER A 96 -9.11 5.73 -20.79
C SER A 96 -10.53 5.64 -21.35
N GLY A 97 -10.83 6.36 -22.44
CA GLY A 97 -12.07 6.14 -23.21
C GLY A 97 -12.15 4.75 -23.86
N THR A 98 -11.01 4.13 -24.13
CA THR A 98 -10.89 2.82 -24.78
C THR A 98 -10.68 1.69 -23.75
N TYR A 99 -9.82 1.92 -22.76
CA TYR A 99 -9.39 0.89 -21.80
C TYR A 99 -10.04 0.99 -20.42
N GLY A 100 -10.84 2.04 -20.21
CA GLY A 100 -11.42 2.35 -18.91
C GLY A 100 -10.47 3.11 -17.99
N PRO A 101 -11.00 3.67 -16.90
CA PRO A 101 -10.22 4.40 -15.91
C PRO A 101 -9.30 3.46 -15.12
N SER A 102 -8.18 3.99 -14.62
CA SER A 102 -7.21 3.26 -13.78
C SER A 102 -6.67 1.97 -14.39
N HIS A 103 -6.79 1.79 -15.72
CA HIS A 103 -6.22 0.64 -16.40
C HIS A 103 -4.69 0.65 -16.25
N PRO A 104 -4.05 -0.53 -16.14
CA PRO A 104 -2.60 -0.59 -16.07
C PRO A 104 -2.03 -0.18 -17.42
N THR A 105 -1.33 0.95 -17.46
CA THR A 105 -0.53 1.35 -18.63
C THR A 105 0.66 0.40 -18.78
N ALA A 106 1.21 0.31 -19.99
CA ALA A 106 2.23 -0.67 -20.36
C ALA A 106 3.50 -0.66 -19.48
N LEU A 107 3.75 0.40 -18.69
CA LEU A 107 4.83 0.51 -17.70
C LEU A 107 4.36 0.29 -16.24
N GLY A 108 3.10 0.57 -15.91
CA GLY A 108 2.52 0.25 -14.60
C GLY A 108 2.49 -1.25 -14.29
N THR A 109 2.59 -2.11 -15.31
CA THR A 109 2.77 -3.56 -15.17
C THR A 109 4.19 -4.00 -14.79
N TRP A 110 5.20 -3.13 -14.95
CA TRP A 110 6.61 -3.44 -14.67
C TRP A 110 7.14 -2.86 -13.35
N VAL A 111 6.47 -1.82 -12.82
CA VAL A 111 6.88 -1.12 -11.58
C VAL A 111 6.11 -1.60 -10.34
N ILE A 112 5.01 -2.34 -10.52
CA ILE A 112 4.28 -3.02 -9.45
C ILE A 112 4.84 -4.43 -9.31
#